data_AF-K2FZA1-F1
#
_entry.id   AF-K2FZA1-F1
#
_cell.length_a   1.000
_cell.length_b   1.000
_cell.length_c   1.000
_cell.angle_alpha   90.00
_cell.angle_beta   90.00
_cell.angle_gamma   90.00
#
_symmetry.space_group_name_H-M   'P 1'
#
loop_
_entity.id
_entity.type
_entity.pdbx_description
1 polymer ?
#
loop_
_entity_poly.entity_id
_entity_poly.type
_entity_poly.pdbx_seq_one_letter_code
_entity_poly.pdbx_strand_id
1 'polypeptide(L)'
;MLDFILHKSFEKEAAQLKRRFSLDKGLESFQRLCEVQFNPVNPQQVIAPAKLHRITQNDLYAIWKIELVVPGLRPNQFPRMWFAVKGSYIAFLCIGSHVDNYSDNQLTEIAKNRVTDIF
;
A
#
# COMPACT_ATOMS: atom_id res chain seq x y z
N MET A 1 -1.24 -18.08 0.12
CA MET A 1 -0.10 -17.24 0.49
C MET A 1 0.06 -16.25 -0.62
N LEU A 2 0.09 -14.96 -0.30
CA LEU A 2 0.24 -13.91 -1.27
C LEU A 2 1.73 -13.66 -1.52
N ASP A 3 2.05 -13.29 -2.75
CA ASP A 3 3.39 -12.89 -3.15
C ASP A 3 3.48 -11.36 -3.14
N PHE A 4 4.38 -10.82 -2.32
CA PHE A 4 4.57 -9.38 -2.19
C PHE A 4 5.73 -8.90 -3.08
N ILE A 5 5.43 -7.97 -3.98
CA ILE A 5 6.38 -7.34 -4.88
C ILE A 5 6.57 -5.89 -4.45
N LEU A 6 7.82 -5.45 -4.32
CA LEU A 6 8.15 -4.07 -3.97
C LEU A 6 8.65 -3.35 -5.23
N HIS A 7 8.00 -2.26 -5.62
CA HIS A 7 8.54 -1.41 -6.68
C HIS A 7 9.87 -0.77 -6.21
N LYS A 8 10.89 -0.67 -7.07
CA LYS A 8 12.21 -0.11 -6.70
C LYS A 8 12.13 1.29 -6.07
N SER A 9 11.22 2.12 -6.56
CA SER A 9 11.00 3.46 -5.98
C SER A 9 10.28 3.39 -4.64
N PHE A 10 9.38 2.44 -4.43
CA PHE A 10 8.76 2.20 -3.13
C PHE A 10 9.82 1.82 -2.09
N GLU A 11 10.78 0.96 -2.44
CA GLU A 11 11.86 0.58 -1.52
C GLU A 11 12.68 1.79 -1.07
N LYS A 12 12.99 2.71 -2.00
CA LYS A 12 13.69 3.96 -1.70
C LYS A 12 12.87 4.88 -0.79
N GLU A 13 11.59 5.08 -1.09
CA GLU A 13 10.65 5.89 -0.31
C GLU A 13 10.48 5.32 1.10
N ALA A 14 10.24 4.01 1.20
CA ALA A 14 10.12 3.31 2.47
C ALA A 14 11.41 3.39 3.29
N ALA A 15 12.60 3.25 2.68
CA ALA A 15 13.87 3.38 3.36
C ALA A 15 14.08 4.79 3.97
N GLN A 16 13.62 5.84 3.29
CA GLN A 16 13.65 7.20 3.84
C GLN A 16 12.71 7.35 5.04
N LEU A 17 11.49 6.81 4.94
CA LEU A 17 10.51 6.85 6.03
C LEU A 17 10.92 6.00 7.25
N LYS A 18 11.58 4.86 7.04
CA LYS A 18 12.12 4.00 8.10
C LYS A 18 13.13 4.71 9.01
N ARG A 19 13.83 5.73 8.50
CA ARG A 19 14.76 6.54 9.32
C ARG A 19 14.04 7.42 10.34
N ARG A 20 12.74 7.68 10.13
CA ARG A 20 11.92 8.59 10.96
C ARG A 20 10.87 7.83 11.77
N PHE A 21 10.39 6.70 11.27
CA PHE A 21 9.26 5.95 11.83
C PHE A 21 9.55 4.45 11.87
N SER A 22 8.94 3.72 12.81
CA SER A 22 9.00 2.25 12.89
C SER A 22 8.14 1.57 11.81
N LEU A 23 8.42 1.87 10.54
CA LEU A 23 7.60 1.49 9.39
C LEU A 23 7.53 -0.04 9.19
N ASP A 24 8.60 -0.77 9.51
CA ASP A 24 8.67 -2.23 9.30
C ASP A 24 7.53 -2.99 9.98
N LYS A 25 7.21 -2.64 11.24
CA LYS A 25 6.09 -3.24 11.97
C LYS A 25 4.73 -2.93 11.32
N GLY A 26 4.59 -1.72 10.77
CA GLY A 26 3.38 -1.32 10.05
C GLY A 26 3.21 -2.11 8.75
N LEU A 27 4.29 -2.25 7.97
CA LEU A 27 4.29 -3.03 6.73
C LEU A 27 4.01 -4.51 7.00
N GLU A 28 4.65 -5.10 8.00
CA GLU A 28 4.41 -6.50 8.38
C GLU A 28 2.95 -6.72 8.81
N SER A 29 2.41 -5.82 9.64
CA SER A 29 1.00 -5.88 10.07
C SER A 29 0.05 -5.76 8.89
N PHE A 30 0.36 -4.87 7.94
CA PHE A 30 -0.45 -4.71 6.74
C PHE A 30 -0.38 -5.92 5.80
N GLN A 31 0.79 -6.54 5.61
CA GLN A 31 0.92 -7.78 4.85
C GLN A 31 0.04 -8.90 5.43
N ARG A 32 0.00 -9.04 6.76
CA ARG A 32 -0.89 -10.00 7.43
C ARG A 32 -2.37 -9.70 7.18
N LEU A 33 -2.77 -8.43 7.18
CA LEU A 33 -4.14 -8.04 6.84
C LEU A 33 -4.47 -8.39 5.38
N CYS A 34 -3.52 -8.18 4.47
CA CYS A 34 -3.69 -8.51 3.06
C CYS A 34 -3.92 -10.01 2.81
N GLU A 35 -3.19 -10.89 3.52
CA GLU A 35 -3.37 -12.35 3.42
C GLU A 35 -4.80 -12.82 3.70
N VAL A 36 -5.55 -12.04 4.47
CA VAL A 36 -6.96 -12.31 4.79
C VAL A 36 -7.90 -11.53 3.87
N GLN A 37 -7.66 -10.23 3.71
CA GLN A 37 -8.48 -9.32 2.90
C GLN A 37 -8.52 -9.70 1.41
N PHE A 38 -7.38 -10.10 0.87
CA PHE A 38 -7.18 -10.38 -0.56
C PHE A 38 -6.81 -11.84 -0.81
N ASN A 39 -7.22 -12.74 0.10
CA ASN A 39 -6.98 -14.16 -0.09
C ASN A 39 -7.58 -14.65 -1.43
N PRO A 40 -6.82 -15.36 -2.27
CA PRO A 40 -7.29 -15.74 -3.61
C PRO A 40 -8.36 -16.84 -3.60
N VAL A 41 -8.51 -17.57 -2.49
CA VAL A 41 -9.46 -18.68 -2.34
C VAL A 41 -10.64 -18.29 -1.46
N ASN A 42 -10.38 -17.59 -0.35
CA ASN A 42 -11.40 -17.23 0.64
C ASN A 42 -11.16 -15.82 1.21
N PRO A 43 -11.42 -14.76 0.44
CA PRO A 43 -11.22 -13.39 0.91
C PRO A 43 -12.21 -13.04 2.02
N GLN A 44 -11.71 -12.43 3.11
CA GLN A 44 -12.54 -12.00 4.23
C GLN A 44 -12.32 -10.51 4.52
N GLN A 45 -13.41 -9.78 4.71
CA GLN A 45 -13.32 -8.35 5.00
C GLN A 45 -12.84 -8.11 6.44
N VAL A 46 -11.54 -7.85 6.59
CA VAL A 46 -10.91 -7.48 7.87
C VAL A 46 -10.48 -6.01 7.92
N ILE A 47 -10.36 -5.37 6.77
CA ILE A 47 -10.13 -3.92 6.66
C ILE A 47 -11.49 -3.24 6.46
N ALA A 48 -11.79 -2.26 7.32
CA ALA A 48 -13.02 -1.49 7.19
C ALA A 48 -13.09 -0.78 5.82
N PRO A 49 -14.24 -0.78 5.12
CA PRO A 49 -14.35 -0.17 3.79
C PRO A 49 -13.94 1.30 3.73
N ALA A 50 -14.21 2.05 4.80
CA ALA A 50 -13.82 3.47 4.91
C ALA A 50 -12.30 3.70 5.01
N LYS A 51 -11.51 2.64 5.20
CA LYS A 51 -10.04 2.70 5.33
C LYS A 51 -9.30 2.18 4.10
N LEU A 52 -9.99 1.48 3.21
CA LEU A 52 -9.43 0.88 2.01
C LEU A 52 -10.08 1.49 0.77
N HIS A 53 -9.36 2.37 0.08
CA HIS A 53 -9.90 3.13 -1.05
C HIS A 53 -9.46 2.51 -2.37
N ARG A 54 -10.41 2.07 -3.19
CA ARG A 54 -10.10 1.63 -4.57
C ARG A 54 -9.87 2.86 -5.45
N ILE A 55 -8.71 2.91 -6.10
CA ILE A 55 -8.32 3.99 -6.99
C ILE A 55 -8.79 3.70 -8.41
N THR A 56 -8.48 2.51 -8.92
CA THR A 56 -8.90 2.04 -10.24
C THR A 56 -8.89 0.52 -10.28
N GLN A 57 -9.59 -0.05 -11.26
CA GLN A 57 -9.66 -1.49 -11.49
C GLN A 57 -9.85 -1.74 -12.99
N ASN A 58 -9.23 -2.81 -13.47
CA ASN A 58 -9.51 -3.40 -14.78
C ASN A 58 -9.58 -4.94 -14.62
N ASP A 59 -9.62 -5.66 -15.75
CA ASP A 59 -9.73 -7.12 -15.75
C ASP A 59 -8.46 -7.84 -15.23
N LEU A 60 -7.33 -7.13 -15.15
CA LEU A 60 -6.04 -7.69 -14.76
C LEU A 60 -5.70 -7.38 -13.30
N TYR A 61 -5.92 -6.16 -12.83
CA TYR A 61 -5.53 -5.72 -11.49
C TYR A 61 -6.45 -4.62 -10.94
N ALA A 62 -6.36 -4.42 -9.63
CA ALA A 62 -6.95 -3.27 -8.95
C ALA A 62 -5.89 -2.51 -8.15
N ILE A 63 -5.91 -1.18 -8.25
CA ILE A 63 -5.07 -0.30 -7.43
C ILE A 63 -5.87 0.21 -6.25
N TRP A 64 -5.26 0.17 -5.08
CA TRP A 64 -5.83 0.54 -3.80
C TRP A 64 -4.92 1.54 -3.08
N LYS A 65 -5.54 2.30 -2.17
CA LYS A 65 -4.89 3.24 -1.26
C LYS A 65 -5.32 2.96 0.17
N ILE A 66 -4.38 3.00 1.11
CA ILE A 66 -4.62 2.81 2.54
C ILE A 66 -3.80 3.78 3.40
N GLU A 67 -4.31 4.11 4.58
CA GLU A 67 -3.53 4.70 5.68
C GLU A 67 -2.78 3.60 6.41
N LEU A 68 -1.45 3.57 6.28
CA LEU A 68 -0.61 2.56 6.90
C LEU A 68 -0.44 2.86 8.38
N VAL A 69 -1.00 2.00 9.24
CA VAL A 69 -0.89 2.11 10.68
C VAL A 69 0.57 1.86 11.09
N VAL A 70 1.22 2.88 11.64
CA VAL A 70 2.61 2.82 12.11
C VAL A 70 2.65 3.10 13.61
N PRO A 71 3.20 2.20 14.44
CA PRO A 71 3.34 2.43 15.88
C PRO A 71 4.06 3.74 16.21
N GLY A 72 3.54 4.48 17.19
CA GLY A 72 4.10 5.76 17.61
C GLY A 72 3.59 6.98 16.84
N LEU A 73 2.81 6.79 15.77
CA LEU A 73 2.15 7.87 15.05
C LEU A 73 0.66 7.98 15.44
N ARG A 74 0.13 9.19 15.37
CA ARG A 74 -1.32 9.43 15.45
C ARG A 74 -1.97 9.13 14.09
N PRO A 75 -3.28 8.82 14.03
CA PRO A 75 -3.95 8.49 12.77
C PRO A 75 -3.76 9.52 11.64
N ASN A 76 -3.78 10.83 11.96
CA ASN A 76 -3.55 11.90 10.99
C ASN A 76 -2.08 12.05 10.52
N GLN A 77 -1.17 11.26 11.09
CA GLN A 77 0.25 11.22 10.73
C GLN A 77 0.63 9.94 10.00
N PHE A 78 -0.31 8.99 9.87
CA PHE A 78 -0.04 7.74 9.18
C PHE A 78 0.35 7.99 7.72
N PRO A 79 1.44 7.36 7.24
CA PRO A 79 1.76 7.37 5.82
C PRO A 79 0.60 6.80 5.01
N ARG A 80 0.37 7.35 3.82
CA ARG A 80 -0.54 6.76 2.84
C ARG A 80 0.26 5.91 1.87
N MET A 81 -0.25 4.74 1.56
CA MET A 81 0.40 3.77 0.68
C MET A 81 -0.54 3.35 -0.43
N TRP A 82 0.01 3.27 -1.65
CA TRP A 82 -0.67 2.75 -2.82
C TRP A 82 -0.09 1.39 -3.19
N PHE A 83 -0.97 0.46 -3.50
CA PHE A 83 -0.60 -0.90 -3.87
C PHE A 83 -1.57 -1.46 -4.92
N ALA A 84 -1.13 -2.45 -5.68
CA ALA A 84 -1.96 -3.17 -6.63
C ALA A 84 -2.17 -4.62 -6.20
N VAL A 85 -3.32 -5.18 -6.57
CA VAL A 85 -3.68 -6.59 -6.35
C VAL A 85 -3.96 -7.22 -7.71
N LYS A 86 -3.28 -8.34 -8.02
CA LYS A 86 -3.45 -9.16 -9.24
C LYS A 86 -3.36 -10.64 -8.87
N GLY A 87 -4.50 -11.32 -8.77
CA GLY A 87 -4.53 -12.73 -8.32
C GLY A 87 -3.91 -12.89 -6.94
N SER A 88 -2.87 -13.72 -6.82
CA SER A 88 -2.10 -13.92 -5.58
C SER A 88 -0.99 -12.88 -5.35
N TYR A 89 -0.80 -11.92 -6.27
CA TYR A 89 0.25 -10.91 -6.17
C TYR A 89 -0.26 -9.60 -5.57
N ILE A 90 0.51 -9.06 -4.63
CA ILE A 90 0.34 -7.70 -4.12
C ILE A 90 1.61 -6.90 -4.39
N ALA A 91 1.48 -5.82 -5.16
CA ALA A 91 2.59 -4.95 -5.50
C ALA A 91 2.51 -3.63 -4.73
N PHE A 92 3.53 -3.30 -3.94
CA PHE A 92 3.64 -2.00 -3.27
C PHE A 92 4.27 -0.98 -4.23
N LEU A 93 3.52 0.08 -4.54
CA LEU A 93 3.83 0.98 -5.66
C LEU A 93 4.50 2.27 -5.20
N CYS A 94 3.92 2.94 -4.21
CA CYS A 94 4.47 4.15 -3.62
C CYS A 94 3.94 4.38 -2.20
N ILE A 95 4.69 5.17 -1.43
CA ILE A 95 4.31 5.58 -0.07
C ILE A 95 4.66 7.04 0.16
N GLY A 96 3.78 7.77 0.82
CA GLY A 96 3.99 9.17 1.18
C GLY A 96 3.58 9.43 2.63
N SER A 97 4.30 10.32 3.32
CA SER A 97 3.93 10.76 4.66
C SER A 97 3.63 12.25 4.68
N HIS A 98 2.71 12.65 5.56
CA HIS A 98 2.32 14.06 5.72
C HIS A 98 3.51 14.98 6.03
N VAL A 99 4.59 14.45 6.64
CA VAL A 99 5.81 15.22 6.91
C VAL A 99 6.56 15.66 5.65
N ASP A 100 6.33 14.98 4.52
CA ASP A 100 6.97 15.27 3.24
C ASP A 100 6.09 16.17 2.35
N ASN A 101 4.96 16.67 2.89
CA ASN A 101 3.97 17.48 2.17
C ASN A 101 3.60 16.90 0.80
N TYR A 102 3.38 15.59 0.76
CA TYR A 102 3.12 14.89 -0.48
C TYR A 102 1.77 15.29 -1.09
N SER A 103 1.64 15.17 -2.40
CA SER A 103 0.36 15.36 -3.12
C SER A 103 -0.31 14.01 -3.40
N ASP A 104 -1.53 13.82 -2.90
CA ASP A 104 -2.32 12.59 -3.07
C ASP A 104 -2.66 12.31 -4.54
N ASN A 105 -2.96 13.36 -5.31
CA ASN A 105 -3.19 13.25 -6.74
C ASN A 105 -1.92 12.84 -7.48
N GLN A 106 -0.77 13.43 -7.14
CA GLN A 106 0.50 13.06 -7.77
C GLN A 106 0.89 11.61 -7.46
N LEU A 107 0.78 11.17 -6.20
CA LEU A 107 1.08 9.77 -5.85
C LEU A 107 0.11 8.78 -6.48
N THR A 108 -1.15 9.18 -6.67
CA THR A 108 -2.14 8.38 -7.41
C THR A 108 -1.74 8.18 -8.87
N GLU A 109 -1.34 9.23 -9.57
CA GLU A 109 -0.86 9.11 -10.95
C GLU A 109 0.47 8.34 -11.03
N ILE A 110 1.38 8.56 -10.07
CA ILE A 110 2.60 7.77 -9.95
C ILE A 110 2.30 6.28 -9.76
N ALA A 111 1.33 5.93 -8.92
CA ALA A 111 0.94 4.53 -8.70
C ALA A 111 0.36 3.90 -9.97
N LYS A 112 -0.50 4.63 -10.70
CA LYS A 112 -1.03 4.17 -12.00
C LYS A 112 0.05 3.93 -13.04
N ASN A 113 1.12 4.73 -13.04
CA ASN A 113 2.26 4.50 -13.94
C ASN A 113 3.11 3.32 -13.46
N ARG A 114 3.43 3.23 -12.16
CA ARG A 114 4.31 2.17 -11.63
C ARG A 114 3.72 0.77 -11.70
N VAL A 115 2.40 0.63 -11.75
CA VAL A 115 1.78 -0.70 -11.88
C VAL A 115 2.16 -1.36 -13.21
N THR A 116 2.37 -0.57 -14.28
CA THR A 116 2.73 -1.10 -15.61
C THR A 116 4.17 -1.59 -15.67
N ASP A 117 5.02 -1.16 -14.73
CA ASP A 117 6.38 -1.68 -14.59
C ASP A 117 6.41 -3.08 -13.95
N ILE A 118 5.27 -3.54 -13.42
CA ILE A 118 5.13 -4.80 -12.68
C ILE A 118 4.18 -5.78 -13.38
N PHE A 119 3.04 -5.31 -13.90
CA PHE A 119 1.92 -6.16 -14.34
C PHE A 119 1.49 -6.00 -15.79
#